data_AF-A0A0W1JDN0-F1
#
_entry.id   AF-A0A0W1JDN0-F1
#
_cell.length_a   1.000
_cell.length_b   1.000
_cell.length_c   1.000
_cell.angle_alpha   90.00
_cell.angle_beta   90.00
_cell.angle_gamma   90.00
#
_symmetry.space_group_name_H-M   'P 1'
#
loop_
_entity.id
_entity.type
_entity.pdbx_description
1 polymer ?
#
loop_
_entity_poly.entity_id
_entity_poly.type
_entity_poly.pdbx_seq_one_letter_code
_entity_poly.pdbx_strand_id
1 'polypeptide(L)'
;MKEKIKKFILDLGVDDVGFAKVEDYHSPKSYPVASFLPEARTIISLVFQELDTCESPSVTIAMNGRLDMNSFQRSCSYQINRFLKREFRAKVVDMPYSNPMELHKERPAIADFSQRHAAVAAGMGTFGRHNLVIHPRLGTRIGLTALITDLVIEPDEKIEQDLCRHCDLCVKNCPAGALDEAGKTSVGKCIRHSQPYGLGANIAFWKEFSGSSPEEQKNMFMEERYGRLQQADSMGMQYYCFNCMKLCPVGVR
;
A
#
# COMPACT_ATOMS: atom_id res chain seq x y z
N MET A 1 4.71 -25.12 13.19
CA MET A 1 4.25 -23.74 13.46
C MET A 1 3.87 -23.01 12.18
N LYS A 2 4.82 -22.79 11.25
CA LYS A 2 4.62 -22.13 9.95
C LYS A 2 3.35 -22.58 9.21
N GLU A 3 3.20 -23.88 8.96
CA GLU A 3 2.03 -24.43 8.25
C GLU A 3 0.69 -24.13 8.92
N LYS A 4 0.64 -24.12 10.26
CA LYS A 4 -0.58 -23.80 11.01
C LYS A 4 -0.95 -22.32 10.85
N ILE A 5 0.06 -21.45 10.88
CA ILE A 5 -0.11 -20.00 10.66
C ILE A 5 -0.54 -19.74 9.22
N LYS A 6 0.17 -20.32 8.24
CA LYS A 6 -0.14 -20.22 6.82
C LYS A 6 -1.56 -20.68 6.53
N LYS A 7 -1.95 -21.87 7.02
CA LYS A 7 -3.30 -22.39 6.85
C LYS A 7 -4.35 -21.42 7.42
N PHE A 8 -4.16 -20.96 8.65
CA PHE A 8 -5.11 -20.01 9.27
C PHE A 8 -5.27 -18.73 8.44
N ILE A 9 -4.15 -18.17 7.95
CA ILE A 9 -4.15 -16.96 7.13
C ILE A 9 -4.91 -17.18 5.82
N LEU A 10 -4.65 -18.28 5.13
CA LEU A 10 -5.33 -18.61 3.87
C LEU A 10 -6.81 -18.93 4.07
N ASP A 11 -7.19 -19.59 5.18
CA ASP A 11 -8.59 -19.86 5.53
C ASP A 11 -9.41 -18.58 5.78
N LEU A 12 -8.76 -17.44 6.08
CA LEU A 12 -9.43 -16.13 6.18
C LEU A 12 -9.74 -15.52 4.81
N GLY A 13 -9.25 -16.09 3.71
CA GLY A 13 -9.40 -15.56 2.35
C GLY A 13 -8.27 -14.61 1.92
N VAL A 14 -7.12 -14.62 2.59
CA VAL A 14 -5.91 -13.93 2.10
C VAL A 14 -5.36 -14.69 0.87
N ASP A 15 -5.02 -13.99 -0.20
CA ASP A 15 -4.68 -14.61 -1.49
C ASP A 15 -3.29 -15.27 -1.53
N ASP A 16 -2.34 -14.72 -0.77
CA ASP A 16 -1.03 -15.34 -0.54
C ASP A 16 -0.36 -14.84 0.76
N VAL A 17 0.61 -15.60 1.25
CA VAL A 17 1.40 -15.24 2.43
C VAL A 17 2.83 -15.72 2.34
N GLY A 18 3.75 -14.82 2.67
CA GLY A 18 5.18 -15.07 2.74
C GLY A 18 5.77 -14.79 4.11
N PHE A 19 6.86 -15.45 4.44
CA PHE A 19 7.60 -15.28 5.69
C PHE A 19 9.03 -14.81 5.39
N ALA A 20 9.48 -13.73 6.02
CA ALA A 20 10.86 -13.24 5.93
C ALA A 20 11.49 -13.15 7.32
N LYS A 21 12.80 -13.37 7.40
CA LYS A 21 13.56 -12.92 8.58
C LYS A 21 13.61 -11.39 8.58
N VAL A 22 13.61 -10.80 9.77
CA VAL A 22 13.80 -9.34 9.90
C VAL A 22 15.12 -8.88 9.28
N GLU A 23 16.15 -9.71 9.35
CA GLU A 23 17.48 -9.45 8.78
C GLU A 23 17.47 -9.36 7.25
N ASP A 24 16.52 -10.02 6.59
CA ASP A 24 16.38 -10.01 5.12
C ASP A 24 15.66 -8.78 4.59
N TYR A 25 15.06 -7.98 5.48
CA TYR A 25 14.32 -6.79 5.13
C TYR A 25 15.26 -5.57 5.00
N HIS A 26 15.46 -5.14 3.76
CA HIS A 26 16.27 -3.97 3.44
C HIS A 26 15.43 -2.95 2.69
N SER A 27 15.02 -1.89 3.38
CA SER A 27 14.33 -0.74 2.79
C SER A 27 15.11 0.53 3.12
N PRO A 28 15.64 1.26 2.12
CA PRO A 28 16.49 2.43 2.34
C PRO A 28 15.74 3.61 2.97
N LYS A 29 14.41 3.55 2.98
CA LYS A 29 13.53 4.59 3.50
C LYS A 29 12.65 4.07 4.64
N SER A 30 12.93 2.94 5.26
CA SER A 30 12.14 2.52 6.42
C SER A 30 12.87 2.80 7.71
N TYR A 31 12.11 3.02 8.78
CA TYR A 31 12.70 2.92 10.11
C TYR A 31 13.16 1.48 10.36
N PRO A 32 14.15 1.28 11.24
CA PRO A 32 14.54 -0.05 11.68
C PRO A 32 13.33 -0.81 12.22
N VAL A 33 13.22 -2.11 11.92
CA VAL A 33 12.11 -2.94 12.42
C VAL A 33 12.04 -2.93 13.96
N ALA A 34 13.19 -2.85 14.62
CA ALA A 34 13.30 -2.75 16.07
C ALA A 34 12.62 -1.50 16.67
N SER A 35 12.38 -0.45 15.87
CA SER A 35 11.61 0.73 16.30
C SER A 35 10.11 0.44 16.46
N PHE A 36 9.59 -0.62 15.82
CA PHE A 36 8.18 -1.04 15.94
C PHE A 36 8.01 -2.19 16.93
N LEU A 37 8.93 -3.15 16.90
CA LEU A 37 8.97 -4.29 17.82
C LEU A 37 10.43 -4.70 18.05
N PRO A 38 11.05 -4.34 19.19
CA PRO A 38 12.48 -4.59 19.45
C PRO A 38 12.90 -6.05 19.34
N GLU A 39 12.04 -6.98 19.75
CA GLU A 39 12.33 -8.41 19.76
C GLU A 39 11.90 -9.14 18.47
N ALA A 40 11.54 -8.39 17.42
CA ALA A 40 11.08 -8.95 16.16
C ALA A 40 12.10 -9.92 15.54
N ARG A 41 11.59 -11.06 15.04
CA ARG A 41 12.36 -12.10 14.36
C ARG A 41 11.83 -12.40 12.97
N THR A 42 10.51 -12.34 12.78
CA THR A 42 9.85 -12.64 11.51
C THR A 42 8.96 -11.49 11.05
N ILE A 43 8.94 -11.26 9.74
CA ILE A 43 7.95 -10.44 9.04
C ILE A 43 7.06 -11.39 8.24
N ILE A 44 5.75 -11.31 8.44
CA ILE A 44 4.73 -12.06 7.70
C ILE A 44 4.11 -11.11 6.70
N SER A 45 4.38 -11.30 5.41
CA SER A 45 3.80 -10.48 4.34
C SER A 45 2.52 -11.12 3.82
N LEU A 46 1.45 -10.33 3.74
CA LEU A 46 0.13 -10.74 3.26
C LEU A 46 -0.13 -10.09 1.90
N VAL A 47 -0.62 -10.90 0.96
CA VAL A 47 -0.99 -10.47 -0.39
C VAL A 47 -2.50 -10.55 -0.54
N PHE A 48 -3.10 -9.48 -1.07
CA PHE A 48 -4.52 -9.39 -1.36
C PHE A 48 -4.70 -8.97 -2.81
N GLN A 49 -5.57 -9.63 -3.57
CA GLN A 49 -5.80 -9.30 -4.96
C GLN A 49 -6.62 -8.01 -5.08
N GLU A 50 -6.15 -7.10 -5.93
CA GLU A 50 -6.97 -5.98 -6.39
C GLU A 50 -7.95 -6.48 -7.46
N LEU A 51 -9.24 -6.23 -7.26
CA LEU A 51 -10.31 -6.75 -8.13
C LEU A 51 -10.57 -5.86 -9.36
N ASP A 52 -11.41 -6.35 -10.27
CA ASP A 52 -11.78 -5.67 -11.52
C ASP A 52 -12.39 -4.28 -11.33
N THR A 53 -12.90 -3.98 -10.13
CA THR A 53 -13.37 -2.63 -9.77
C THR A 53 -12.29 -1.59 -10.03
N CYS A 54 -11.00 -1.94 -9.85
CA CYS A 54 -9.90 -1.04 -10.15
C CYS A 54 -9.94 -0.59 -11.61
N GLU A 55 -10.37 -1.44 -12.56
CA GLU A 55 -10.46 -1.15 -13.99
C GLU A 55 -11.55 -0.14 -14.36
N SER A 56 -12.55 0.04 -13.50
CA SER A 56 -13.71 0.89 -13.78
C SER A 56 -13.31 2.26 -14.33
N PRO A 57 -14.00 2.77 -15.38
CA PRO A 57 -13.82 4.14 -15.84
C PRO A 57 -14.33 5.16 -14.80
N SER A 58 -15.17 4.73 -13.85
CA SER A 58 -15.58 5.53 -12.71
C SER A 58 -14.56 5.40 -11.59
N VAL A 59 -13.81 6.48 -11.35
CA VAL A 59 -12.82 6.54 -10.27
C VAL A 59 -13.42 6.32 -8.88
N THR A 60 -14.69 6.68 -8.67
CA THR A 60 -15.39 6.43 -7.41
C THR A 60 -15.67 4.94 -7.22
N ILE A 61 -16.04 4.22 -8.28
CA ILE A 61 -16.25 2.77 -8.22
C ILE A 61 -14.92 2.05 -7.97
N ALA A 62 -13.85 2.48 -8.64
CA ALA A 62 -12.51 1.94 -8.42
C ALA A 62 -12.03 2.19 -6.98
N MET A 63 -12.27 3.39 -6.45
CA MET A 63 -11.95 3.70 -5.05
C MET A 63 -12.79 2.87 -4.07
N ASN A 64 -14.07 2.61 -4.35
CA ASN A 64 -14.90 1.76 -3.49
C ASN A 64 -14.31 0.36 -3.35
N GLY A 65 -13.92 -0.28 -4.47
CA GLY A 65 -13.27 -1.58 -4.43
C GLY A 65 -11.98 -1.59 -3.59
N ARG A 66 -11.18 -0.52 -3.70
CA ARG A 66 -10.00 -0.32 -2.85
C ARG A 66 -10.38 -0.23 -1.38
N LEU A 67 -11.44 0.51 -1.02
CA LEU A 67 -11.90 0.62 0.38
C LEU A 67 -12.40 -0.72 0.94
N ASP A 68 -13.09 -1.52 0.13
CA ASP A 68 -13.54 -2.86 0.52
C ASP A 68 -12.35 -3.78 0.80
N MET A 69 -11.36 -3.81 -0.10
CA MET A 69 -10.11 -4.56 0.10
C MET A 69 -9.41 -4.10 1.38
N ASN A 70 -9.28 -2.79 1.58
CA ASN A 70 -8.64 -2.20 2.75
C ASN A 70 -9.33 -2.61 4.08
N SER A 71 -10.66 -2.63 4.09
CA SER A 71 -11.47 -3.07 5.24
C SER A 71 -11.22 -4.55 5.54
N PHE A 72 -11.22 -5.38 4.49
CA PHE A 72 -10.92 -6.80 4.58
C PHE A 72 -9.49 -7.05 5.12
N GLN A 73 -8.49 -6.37 4.57
CA GLN A 73 -7.09 -6.43 5.03
C GLN A 73 -6.96 -6.14 6.53
N ARG A 74 -7.63 -5.09 7.01
CA ARG A 74 -7.62 -4.70 8.41
C ARG A 74 -8.26 -5.78 9.29
N SER A 75 -9.39 -6.33 8.84
CA SER A 75 -10.06 -7.44 9.54
C SER A 75 -9.17 -8.68 9.64
N CYS A 76 -8.54 -9.10 8.53
CA CYS A 76 -7.61 -10.22 8.52
C CYS A 76 -6.43 -9.98 9.45
N SER A 77 -5.80 -8.80 9.39
CA SER A 77 -4.65 -8.43 10.24
C SER A 77 -5.00 -8.54 11.73
N TYR A 78 -6.17 -8.05 12.14
CA TYR A 78 -6.64 -8.17 13.52
C TYR A 78 -6.86 -9.63 13.94
N GLN A 79 -7.49 -10.43 13.09
CA GLN A 79 -7.76 -11.84 13.37
C GLN A 79 -6.46 -12.65 13.48
N ILE A 80 -5.47 -12.38 12.61
CA ILE A 80 -4.16 -13.03 12.63
C ILE A 80 -3.40 -12.65 13.90
N ASN A 81 -3.35 -11.37 14.27
CA ASN A 81 -2.77 -10.92 15.54
C ASN A 81 -3.35 -11.68 16.74
N ARG A 82 -4.69 -11.76 16.80
CA ARG A 82 -5.40 -12.47 17.88
C ARG A 82 -5.08 -13.95 17.90
N PHE A 83 -5.02 -14.59 16.74
CA PHE A 83 -4.64 -15.99 16.59
C PHE A 83 -3.22 -16.24 17.10
N LEU A 84 -2.23 -15.49 16.61
CA LEU A 84 -0.83 -15.64 17.00
C LEU A 84 -0.62 -15.40 18.50
N LYS A 85 -1.27 -14.38 19.05
CA LYS A 85 -1.23 -14.09 20.49
C LYS A 85 -1.83 -15.21 21.35
N ARG A 86 -2.95 -15.80 20.93
CA ARG A 86 -3.63 -16.86 21.69
C ARG A 86 -2.91 -18.20 21.59
N GLU A 87 -2.54 -18.57 20.37
CA GLU A 87 -2.00 -19.89 20.06
C GLU A 87 -0.52 -20.01 20.46
N PHE A 88 0.27 -18.97 20.20
CA PHE A 88 1.72 -19.02 20.37
C PHE A 88 2.27 -18.05 21.42
N ARG A 89 1.40 -17.28 22.09
CA ARG A 89 1.79 -16.22 23.05
C ARG A 89 2.74 -15.19 22.44
N ALA A 90 2.65 -15.00 21.13
CA ALA A 90 3.52 -14.10 20.37
C ALA A 90 3.25 -12.63 20.70
N LYS A 91 4.31 -11.82 20.66
CA LYS A 91 4.20 -10.38 20.41
C LYS A 91 4.09 -10.17 18.91
N VAL A 92 3.08 -9.42 18.50
CA VAL A 92 2.82 -9.13 17.10
C VAL A 92 2.36 -7.67 16.99
N VAL A 93 2.86 -6.99 15.97
CA VAL A 93 2.37 -5.68 15.54
C VAL A 93 2.03 -5.76 14.06
N ASP A 94 0.84 -5.30 13.67
CA ASP A 94 0.50 -5.10 12.27
C ASP A 94 0.91 -3.72 11.78
N MET A 95 1.46 -3.68 10.58
CA MET A 95 1.77 -2.43 9.91
C MET A 95 0.52 -1.95 9.17
N PRO A 96 0.13 -0.67 9.30
CA PRO A 96 -1.02 -0.15 8.59
C PRO A 96 -0.79 -0.25 7.08
N TYR A 97 -1.83 -0.62 6.34
CA TYR A 97 -1.78 -0.68 4.87
C TYR A 97 -1.81 0.75 4.28
N SER A 98 -2.54 1.68 4.92
CA SER A 98 -2.55 3.11 4.64
C SER A 98 -2.61 3.92 5.94
N ASN A 99 -3.68 4.66 6.20
CA ASN A 99 -3.89 5.43 7.43
C ASN A 99 -4.20 4.51 8.62
N PRO A 100 -3.77 4.87 9.85
CA PRO A 100 -3.01 6.08 10.18
C PRO A 100 -1.54 5.99 9.74
N MET A 101 -0.97 7.16 9.41
CA MET A 101 0.45 7.31 9.07
C MET A 101 1.02 8.49 9.84
N GLU A 102 2.22 8.33 10.38
CA GLU A 102 2.96 9.44 10.96
C GLU A 102 3.35 10.46 9.89
N LEU A 103 3.12 11.74 10.18
CA LEU A 103 3.42 12.85 9.26
C LEU A 103 4.80 13.42 9.58
N HIS A 104 5.82 12.83 8.98
CA HIS A 104 7.21 13.26 9.17
C HIS A 104 7.55 14.49 8.34
N LYS A 105 7.99 15.58 9.00
CA LYS A 105 8.41 16.82 8.34
C LYS A 105 9.54 16.60 7.32
N GLU A 106 10.51 15.77 7.67
CA GLU A 106 11.69 15.50 6.84
C GLU A 106 11.40 14.52 5.71
N ARG A 107 10.29 13.80 5.79
CA ARG A 107 9.94 12.70 4.87
C ARG A 107 8.44 12.72 4.54
N PRO A 108 7.94 13.80 3.94
CA PRO A 108 6.52 13.94 3.65
C PRO A 108 6.06 12.83 2.71
N ALA A 109 4.91 12.23 3.03
CA ALA A 109 4.20 11.24 2.21
C ALA A 109 4.96 9.91 1.98
N ILE A 110 5.81 9.50 2.93
CA ILE A 110 6.44 8.17 2.94
C ILE A 110 6.14 7.49 4.27
N ALA A 111 5.60 6.27 4.23
CA ALA A 111 5.35 5.47 5.41
C ALA A 111 6.63 5.02 6.12
N ASP A 112 6.49 4.69 7.40
CA ASP A 112 7.58 4.26 8.27
C ASP A 112 8.14 2.89 7.88
N PHE A 113 7.28 2.04 7.31
CA PHE A 113 7.58 0.69 6.90
C PHE A 113 7.18 0.45 5.44
N SER A 114 8.02 -0.24 4.68
CA SER A 114 7.78 -0.52 3.26
C SER A 114 7.24 -1.93 3.07
N GLN A 115 5.92 -2.02 2.95
CA GLN A 115 5.23 -3.28 2.64
C GLN A 115 5.77 -3.97 1.37
N ARG A 116 6.23 -3.17 0.39
CA ARG A 116 6.84 -3.67 -0.85
C ARG A 116 8.15 -4.42 -0.60
N HIS A 117 9.06 -3.85 0.19
CA HIS A 117 10.33 -4.52 0.51
C HIS A 117 10.11 -5.74 1.40
N ALA A 118 9.10 -5.69 2.28
CA ALA A 118 8.69 -6.84 3.09
C ALA A 118 8.20 -8.00 2.22
N ALA A 119 7.36 -7.72 1.23
CA ALA A 119 6.87 -8.72 0.28
C ALA A 119 8.01 -9.35 -0.54
N VAL A 120 8.96 -8.54 -1.03
CA VAL A 120 10.14 -9.04 -1.76
C VAL A 120 11.02 -9.91 -0.85
N ALA A 121 11.29 -9.47 0.38
CA ALA A 121 12.06 -10.24 1.34
C ALA A 121 11.38 -11.57 1.72
N ALA A 122 10.06 -11.61 1.66
CA ALA A 122 9.23 -12.78 1.97
C ALA A 122 8.94 -13.68 0.75
N GLY A 123 9.63 -13.47 -0.38
CA GLY A 123 9.45 -14.31 -1.57
C GLY A 123 8.15 -14.08 -2.34
N MET A 124 7.45 -12.96 -2.12
CA MET A 124 6.14 -12.69 -2.74
C MET A 124 6.24 -11.98 -4.10
N GLY A 125 7.44 -11.69 -4.60
CA GLY A 125 7.62 -11.05 -5.90
C GLY A 125 8.91 -10.26 -6.02
N THR A 126 9.05 -9.56 -7.14
CA THR A 126 10.19 -8.68 -7.43
C THR A 126 9.72 -7.28 -7.83
N PHE A 127 10.61 -6.28 -7.70
CA PHE A 127 10.27 -4.92 -8.10
C PHE A 127 10.20 -4.79 -9.62
N GLY A 128 9.07 -4.29 -10.11
CA GLY A 128 8.93 -3.87 -11.50
C GLY A 128 9.50 -2.46 -11.74
N ARG A 129 9.66 -2.09 -13.02
CA ARG A 129 10.12 -0.76 -13.43
C ARG A 129 9.29 0.40 -12.85
N HIS A 130 7.97 0.20 -12.68
CA HIS A 130 7.06 1.15 -12.03
C HIS A 130 7.21 1.21 -10.50
N ASN A 131 8.22 0.54 -9.94
CA ASN A 131 8.50 0.51 -8.51
C ASN A 131 7.41 -0.19 -7.66
N LEU A 132 6.52 -0.99 -8.25
CA LEU A 132 5.60 -1.85 -7.48
C LEU A 132 6.11 -3.29 -7.50
N VAL A 133 5.67 -4.09 -6.55
CA VAL A 133 5.96 -5.53 -6.52
C VAL A 133 5.11 -6.21 -7.60
N ILE A 134 5.75 -7.09 -8.37
CA ILE A 134 5.11 -7.99 -9.32
C ILE A 134 5.05 -9.35 -8.64
N HIS A 135 3.85 -9.80 -8.28
CA HIS A 135 3.61 -11.14 -7.76
C HIS A 135 3.63 -12.18 -8.91
N PRO A 136 4.22 -13.37 -8.74
CA PRO A 136 4.34 -14.36 -9.81
C PRO A 136 2.98 -14.82 -10.38
N ARG A 137 1.93 -14.88 -9.54
CA ARG A 137 0.58 -15.29 -9.96
C ARG A 137 -0.36 -14.12 -10.25
N LEU A 138 -0.29 -13.07 -9.42
CA LEU A 138 -1.27 -11.98 -9.37
C LEU A 138 -0.76 -10.72 -10.07
N GLY A 139 0.50 -10.72 -10.50
CA GLY A 139 1.10 -9.55 -11.13
C GLY A 139 1.16 -8.38 -10.18
N THR A 140 0.83 -7.20 -10.70
CA THR A 140 0.81 -5.95 -9.92
C THR A 140 -0.54 -5.65 -9.28
N ARG A 141 -1.56 -6.48 -9.52
CA ARG A 141 -2.91 -6.31 -8.93
C ARG A 141 -2.94 -6.85 -7.51
N ILE A 142 -2.08 -6.28 -6.66
CA ILE A 142 -1.92 -6.71 -5.28
C ILE A 142 -1.94 -5.51 -4.33
N GLY A 143 -2.69 -5.66 -3.25
CA GLY A 143 -2.51 -4.94 -2.00
C GLY A 143 -1.57 -5.74 -1.09
N LEU A 144 -0.74 -5.02 -0.33
CA LEU A 144 0.24 -5.60 0.58
C LEU A 144 0.02 -5.09 2.00
N THR A 145 0.08 -6.01 2.95
CA THR A 145 0.18 -5.71 4.39
C THR A 145 1.25 -6.59 5.00
N ALA A 146 1.75 -6.22 6.18
CA ALA A 146 2.70 -7.06 6.92
C ALA A 146 2.41 -7.04 8.41
N LEU A 147 2.70 -8.18 9.04
CA LEU A 147 2.79 -8.32 10.48
C LEU A 147 4.25 -8.55 10.87
N ILE A 148 4.67 -8.00 12.00
CA ILE A 148 6.00 -8.20 12.56
C ILE A 148 5.84 -8.92 13.89
N THR A 149 6.59 -9.99 14.11
CA THR A 149 6.46 -10.83 15.31
C THR A 149 7.80 -11.28 15.86
N ASP A 150 7.83 -11.54 17.17
CA ASP A 150 8.95 -12.15 17.89
C ASP A 150 9.10 -13.66 17.62
N LEU A 151 8.10 -14.29 17.00
CA LEU A 151 8.19 -15.70 16.61
C LEU A 151 9.33 -15.92 15.61
N VAL A 152 10.08 -17.01 15.81
CA VAL A 152 11.05 -17.52 14.85
C VAL A 152 10.33 -18.50 13.92
N ILE A 153 10.09 -18.06 12.68
CA ILE A 153 9.42 -18.86 11.65
C ILE A 153 10.39 -19.03 10.49
N GLU A 154 10.45 -20.24 9.92
CA GLU A 154 11.29 -20.52 8.76
C GLU A 154 10.91 -19.59 7.60
N PRO A 155 11.84 -18.80 7.04
CA PRO A 155 11.53 -17.89 5.93
C PRO A 155 11.15 -18.66 4.66
N ASP A 156 10.50 -17.98 3.74
CA ASP A 156 10.37 -18.42 2.36
C ASP A 156 11.56 -17.93 1.53
N GLU A 157 11.85 -18.66 0.46
CA GLU A 157 12.93 -18.27 -0.46
C GLU A 157 12.55 -17.03 -1.26
N LYS A 158 13.52 -16.12 -1.42
CA LYS A 158 13.35 -14.94 -2.28
C LYS A 158 13.23 -15.38 -3.73
N ILE A 159 12.41 -14.65 -4.48
CA ILE A 159 12.34 -14.83 -5.93
C ILE A 159 13.51 -14.06 -6.55
N GLU A 160 14.51 -14.79 -7.02
CA GLU A 160 15.67 -14.21 -7.71
C GLU A 160 15.37 -13.84 -9.17
N GLN A 161 14.33 -14.45 -9.75
CA GLN A 161 13.94 -14.17 -11.13
C GLN A 161 13.31 -12.78 -11.26
N ASP A 162 13.81 -11.99 -12.22
CA ASP A 162 13.15 -10.77 -12.63
C ASP A 162 11.81 -11.07 -13.30
N LEU A 163 10.72 -10.62 -12.67
CA LEU A 163 9.36 -10.79 -13.18
C LEU A 163 8.94 -9.66 -14.12
N CYS A 164 9.71 -8.57 -14.19
CA CYS A 164 9.43 -7.46 -15.10
C CYS A 164 9.78 -7.84 -16.54
N ARG A 165 8.84 -7.62 -17.47
CA ARG A 165 9.06 -7.84 -18.91
C ARG A 165 9.77 -6.68 -19.62
N HIS A 166 10.19 -5.64 -18.88
CA HIS A 166 10.85 -4.44 -19.44
C HIS A 166 10.12 -3.79 -20.64
N CYS A 167 8.78 -3.83 -20.63
CA CYS A 167 7.94 -3.38 -21.75
C CYS A 167 7.66 -1.86 -21.81
N ASP A 168 8.03 -1.12 -20.78
CA ASP A 168 7.78 0.33 -20.60
C ASP A 168 6.32 0.79 -20.63
N LEU A 169 5.33 -0.12 -20.65
CA LEU A 169 3.91 0.24 -20.67
C LEU A 169 3.53 1.15 -19.49
N CYS A 170 4.06 0.87 -18.30
CA CYS A 170 3.80 1.66 -17.11
C CYS A 170 4.37 3.09 -17.19
N VAL A 171 5.55 3.26 -17.80
CA VAL A 171 6.19 4.57 -17.95
C VAL A 171 5.49 5.38 -19.02
N LYS A 172 5.27 4.78 -20.19
CA LYS A 172 4.61 5.44 -21.35
C LYS A 172 3.20 5.91 -21.05
N ASN A 173 2.49 5.22 -20.15
CA ASN A 173 1.12 5.52 -19.76
C ASN A 173 1.00 6.12 -18.36
N CYS A 174 2.11 6.63 -17.78
CA CYS A 174 2.06 7.31 -16.50
C CYS A 174 1.45 8.72 -16.69
N PRO A 175 0.21 8.97 -16.23
CA PRO A 175 -0.44 10.27 -16.45
C PRO A 175 0.22 11.40 -15.67
N ALA A 176 1.01 11.06 -14.64
CA ALA A 176 1.74 12.00 -13.82
C ALA A 176 3.17 12.28 -14.32
N GLY A 177 3.67 11.53 -15.31
CA GLY A 177 5.09 11.56 -15.70
C GLY A 177 6.03 11.31 -14.51
N ALA A 178 5.68 10.34 -13.66
CA ALA A 178 6.32 10.12 -12.36
C ALA A 178 7.33 8.94 -12.35
N LEU A 179 7.52 8.26 -13.49
CA LEU A 179 8.26 6.99 -13.59
C LEU A 179 9.43 7.07 -14.59
N ASP A 180 10.04 8.24 -14.73
CA ASP A 180 11.10 8.51 -15.72
C ASP A 180 12.34 7.63 -15.51
N GLU A 181 12.67 7.33 -14.25
CA GLU A 181 13.81 6.47 -13.86
C GLU A 181 13.35 5.08 -13.39
N ALA A 182 14.07 4.04 -13.82
CA ALA A 182 13.75 2.65 -13.49
C ALA A 182 13.68 2.41 -11.98
N GLY A 183 12.60 1.80 -11.49
CA GLY A 183 12.46 1.46 -10.08
C GLY A 183 12.35 2.68 -9.16
N LYS A 184 12.22 3.90 -9.71
CA LYS A 184 12.00 5.10 -8.92
C LYS A 184 10.67 5.75 -9.28
N THR A 185 10.10 6.40 -8.27
CA THR A 185 8.86 7.15 -8.43
C THR A 185 9.10 8.56 -7.91
N SER A 186 8.81 9.56 -8.75
CA SER A 186 8.66 10.94 -8.28
C SER A 186 7.39 11.04 -7.46
N VAL A 187 7.51 10.87 -6.14
CA VAL A 187 6.39 10.79 -5.19
C VAL A 187 5.49 12.03 -5.30
N GLY A 188 6.08 13.23 -5.39
CA GLY A 188 5.33 14.47 -5.52
C GLY A 188 4.49 14.55 -6.81
N LYS A 189 5.04 14.14 -7.96
CA LYS A 189 4.27 14.06 -9.21
C LYS A 189 3.15 13.01 -9.10
N CYS A 190 3.48 11.83 -8.57
CA CYS A 190 2.53 10.72 -8.43
C CYS A 190 1.34 11.10 -7.55
N ILE A 191 1.59 11.59 -6.33
CA ILE A 191 0.53 11.88 -5.34
C ILE A 191 -0.40 12.99 -5.82
N ARG A 192 0.11 14.03 -6.51
CA ARG A 192 -0.76 15.10 -7.06
C ARG A 192 -1.80 14.54 -8.04
N HIS A 193 -1.47 13.47 -8.75
CA HIS A 193 -2.39 12.83 -9.69
C HIS A 193 -3.20 11.71 -9.04
N SER A 194 -2.57 10.85 -8.23
CA SER A 194 -3.23 9.69 -7.62
C SER A 194 -4.06 10.05 -6.40
N GLN A 195 -3.83 11.20 -5.78
CA GLN A 195 -4.57 11.71 -4.62
C GLN A 195 -4.94 13.20 -4.84
N PRO A 196 -5.77 13.51 -5.85
CA PRO A 196 -6.07 14.89 -6.25
C PRO A 196 -6.76 15.71 -5.17
N TYR A 197 -7.39 15.07 -4.18
CA TYR A 197 -8.06 15.69 -3.04
C TYR A 197 -7.35 15.41 -1.71
N GLY A 198 -6.09 14.97 -1.74
CA GLY A 198 -5.30 14.70 -0.53
C GLY A 198 -4.84 15.98 0.18
N LEU A 199 -3.93 15.81 1.16
CA LEU A 199 -3.45 16.89 2.03
C LEU A 199 -2.98 18.14 1.28
N GLY A 200 -2.28 17.98 0.15
CA GLY A 200 -1.81 19.11 -0.65
C GLY A 200 -2.95 19.97 -1.23
N ALA A 201 -4.04 19.33 -1.67
CA ALA A 201 -5.22 20.02 -2.18
C ALA A 201 -6.03 20.67 -1.06
N ASN A 202 -6.13 20.01 0.10
CA ASN A 202 -6.75 20.56 1.30
C ASN A 202 -6.02 21.84 1.77
N ILE A 203 -4.68 21.81 1.85
CA ILE A 203 -3.86 22.99 2.17
C ILE A 203 -4.07 24.11 1.14
N ALA A 204 -4.10 23.79 -0.15
CA ALA A 204 -4.32 24.77 -1.20
C ALA A 204 -5.68 25.47 -1.08
N PHE A 205 -6.74 24.68 -0.83
CA PHE A 205 -8.09 25.20 -0.62
C PHE A 205 -8.15 26.17 0.57
N TRP A 206 -7.61 25.78 1.73
CA TRP A 206 -7.67 26.64 2.91
C TRP A 206 -6.80 27.89 2.80
N LYS A 207 -5.68 27.81 2.08
CA LYS A 207 -4.86 28.99 1.78
C LYS A 207 -5.63 29.99 0.91
N GLU A 208 -6.29 29.53 -0.14
CA GLU A 208 -7.15 30.34 -0.99
C GLU A 208 -8.29 30.96 -0.17
N PHE A 209 -9.01 30.13 0.59
CA PHE A 209 -10.14 30.55 1.43
C PHE A 209 -9.75 31.68 2.41
N SER A 210 -8.57 31.56 3.03
CA SER A 210 -8.07 32.57 3.99
C SER A 210 -7.78 33.94 3.37
N GLY A 211 -7.55 33.99 2.06
CA GLY A 211 -7.29 35.23 1.32
C GLY A 211 -8.51 35.83 0.62
N SER A 212 -9.65 35.12 0.62
CA SER A 212 -10.86 35.50 -0.12
C SER A 212 -11.82 36.38 0.69
N SER A 213 -12.67 37.13 -0.02
CA SER A 213 -13.76 37.91 0.57
C SER A 213 -14.86 36.99 1.17
N PRO A 214 -15.71 37.50 2.09
CA PRO A 214 -16.77 36.69 2.69
C PRO A 214 -17.75 36.08 1.70
N GLU A 215 -18.01 36.73 0.56
CA GLU A 215 -18.92 36.20 -0.46
C GLU A 215 -18.28 35.10 -1.28
N GLU A 216 -17.00 35.26 -1.65
CA GLU A 216 -16.21 34.21 -2.29
C GLU A 216 -16.09 32.98 -1.39
N GLN A 217 -15.82 33.17 -0.09
CA GLN A 217 -15.77 32.09 0.90
C GLN A 217 -17.04 31.25 0.93
N LYS A 218 -18.22 31.89 0.89
CA LYS A 218 -19.51 31.15 0.81
C LYS A 218 -19.62 30.35 -0.48
N ASN A 219 -19.25 30.93 -1.61
CA ASN A 219 -19.30 30.26 -2.90
C ASN A 219 -18.36 29.05 -2.95
N MET A 220 -17.17 29.16 -2.35
CA MET A 220 -16.21 28.06 -2.27
C MET A 220 -16.77 26.81 -1.57
N PHE A 221 -17.60 26.98 -0.54
CA PHE A 221 -18.25 25.85 0.15
C PHE A 221 -19.33 25.16 -0.70
N MET A 222 -19.83 25.82 -1.75
CA MET A 222 -20.82 25.27 -2.68
C MET A 222 -20.17 24.59 -3.90
N GLU A 223 -18.83 24.69 -4.05
CA GLU A 223 -18.10 24.07 -5.16
C GLU A 223 -17.98 22.55 -5.01
N GLU A 224 -17.98 21.84 -6.14
CA GLU A 224 -17.68 20.40 -6.18
C GLU A 224 -16.34 20.10 -5.49
N ARG A 225 -15.33 20.94 -5.69
CA ARG A 225 -14.00 20.80 -5.09
C ARG A 225 -14.07 20.66 -3.57
N TYR A 226 -14.87 21.47 -2.88
CA TYR A 226 -15.01 21.37 -1.43
C TYR A 226 -15.71 20.07 -1.03
N GLY A 227 -16.79 19.69 -1.74
CA GLY A 227 -17.47 18.41 -1.52
C GLY A 227 -16.56 17.20 -1.69
N ARG A 228 -15.61 17.25 -2.64
CA ARG A 228 -14.60 16.20 -2.85
C ARG A 228 -13.55 16.16 -1.73
N LEU A 229 -13.09 17.32 -1.25
CA LEU A 229 -12.16 17.42 -0.12
C LEU A 229 -12.78 16.85 1.17
N GLN A 230 -14.05 17.18 1.45
CA GLN A 230 -14.78 16.65 2.62
C GLN A 230 -14.91 15.12 2.58
N GLN A 231 -15.23 14.58 1.41
CA GLN A 231 -15.26 13.13 1.19
C GLN A 231 -13.88 12.50 1.38
N ALA A 232 -12.82 13.15 0.90
CA ALA A 232 -11.45 12.69 1.07
C ALA A 232 -11.05 12.57 2.54
N ASP A 233 -11.29 13.62 3.31
CA ASP A 233 -10.99 13.64 4.74
C ASP A 233 -11.74 12.53 5.49
N SER A 234 -12.99 12.24 5.10
CA SER A 234 -13.82 11.20 5.71
C SER A 234 -13.38 9.77 5.33
N MET A 235 -12.92 9.55 4.10
CA MET A 235 -12.47 8.23 3.62
C MET A 235 -11.02 7.91 4.03
N GLY A 236 -10.21 8.92 4.35
CA GLY A 236 -8.78 8.78 4.58
C GLY A 236 -7.97 8.83 3.28
N MET A 237 -6.99 7.92 3.11
CA MET A 237 -6.11 7.95 1.94
C MET A 237 -6.89 7.57 0.67
N GLN A 238 -7.25 8.56 -0.13
CA GLN A 238 -7.88 8.32 -1.42
C GLN A 238 -6.87 7.94 -2.49
N TYR A 239 -7.29 7.10 -3.43
CA TYR A 239 -6.45 6.60 -4.52
C TYR A 239 -7.24 6.54 -5.83
N TYR A 240 -6.87 7.39 -6.78
CA TYR A 240 -7.59 7.63 -8.04
C TYR A 240 -6.86 7.13 -9.29
N CYS A 241 -5.67 6.52 -9.16
CA CYS A 241 -4.87 6.09 -10.31
C CYS A 241 -4.38 4.66 -10.15
N PHE A 242 -4.96 3.73 -10.91
CA PHE A 242 -4.62 2.31 -10.90
C PHE A 242 -3.80 1.89 -12.13
N ASN A 243 -3.30 2.84 -12.94
CA ASN A 243 -2.67 2.54 -14.25
C ASN A 243 -1.52 1.52 -14.16
N CYS A 244 -0.67 1.61 -13.14
CA CYS A 244 0.44 0.66 -12.98
C CYS A 244 -0.07 -0.76 -12.73
N MET A 245 -1.23 -0.91 -12.08
CA MET A 245 -1.86 -2.20 -11.78
C MET A 245 -2.62 -2.75 -13.00
N LYS A 246 -3.33 -1.87 -13.73
CA LYS A 246 -4.12 -2.26 -14.92
C LYS A 246 -3.27 -2.64 -16.12
N LEU A 247 -2.17 -1.92 -16.35
CA LEU A 247 -1.41 -1.99 -17.60
C LEU A 247 -0.29 -3.04 -17.57
N CYS A 248 0.11 -3.51 -16.39
CA CYS A 248 1.15 -4.51 -16.30
C CYS A 248 0.70 -5.79 -17.02
N PRO A 249 1.48 -6.33 -17.97
CA PRO A 249 1.11 -7.54 -18.71
C PRO A 249 1.44 -8.84 -17.94
N VAL A 250 1.88 -8.72 -16.68
CA VAL A 250 2.26 -9.86 -15.83
C VAL A 250 1.16 -10.09 -14.81
N GLY A 251 0.83 -11.35 -14.56
CA GLY A 251 -0.25 -11.77 -13.66
C GLY A 251 -1.57 -12.06 -14.38
N VAL A 252 -2.54 -12.52 -13.59
CA VAL A 252 -3.93 -12.68 -14.04
C VAL A 252 -4.58 -11.33 -14.33
N ARG A 253 -5.42 -11.29 -15.37
CA ARG A 253 -6.35 -10.18 -15.61
C ARG A 253 -7.66 -10.49 -14.92
#